data_AF-A0A7W8UEM2-F1
#
_entry.id   AF-A0A7W8UEM2-F1
#
_cell.length_a   1.000
_cell.length_b   1.000
_cell.length_c   1.000
_cell.angle_alpha   90.00
_cell.angle_beta   90.00
_cell.angle_gamma   90.00
#
_symmetry.space_group_name_H-M   'P 1'
#
loop_
_entity.id
_entity.type
_entity.pdbx_description
1 polymer ?
#
loop_
_entity_poly.entity_id
_entity_poly.type
_entity_poly.pdbx_seq_one_letter_code
_entity_poly.pdbx_strand_id
1 'polypeptide(L)'
;MRHPTDNGFADRRKAAAEAKQKLLKKFASAPKADDPELAAKLAERQANAAAREARRAERDRLKQEENERQLAEAAALTAAAEAEQKAEATAREQAERDRISRVVADEAERKAERDRRYAARKARQR
;
A
#
# COMPACT_ATOMS: atom_id res chain seq x y z
N MET A 1 18.48 55.44 -37.77
CA MET A 1 17.97 54.78 -38.99
C MET A 1 16.98 53.71 -38.57
N ARG A 2 15.74 53.74 -39.07
CA ARG A 2 14.70 52.75 -38.71
C ARG A 2 14.82 51.58 -39.67
N HIS A 3 15.21 50.41 -39.17
CA HIS A 3 15.29 49.20 -39.98
C HIS A 3 13.87 48.83 -40.43
N PRO A 4 13.59 48.74 -41.75
CA PRO A 4 12.34 48.17 -42.22
C PRO A 4 12.41 46.69 -41.84
N THR A 5 11.63 46.28 -40.84
CA THR A 5 11.58 44.89 -40.44
C THR A 5 10.99 44.09 -41.60
N ASP A 6 11.67 43.04 -42.03
CA ASP A 6 11.26 42.08 -43.08
C ASP A 6 10.02 41.26 -42.68
N ASN A 7 8.95 41.94 -42.28
CA ASN A 7 7.69 41.41 -41.78
C ASN A 7 6.59 42.46 -41.91
N GLY A 8 6.50 43.12 -43.06
CA GLY A 8 5.44 44.10 -43.33
C GLY A 8 4.04 43.46 -43.28
N PHE A 9 2.98 44.28 -43.20
CA PHE A 9 1.60 43.78 -43.23
C PHE A 9 1.31 42.94 -44.48
N ALA A 10 1.84 43.36 -45.63
CA ALA A 10 1.71 42.64 -46.89
C ALA A 10 2.35 41.24 -46.84
N ASP A 11 3.55 41.12 -46.24
CA ASP A 11 4.27 39.85 -46.13
C ASP A 11 3.58 38.90 -45.16
N ARG A 12 3.06 39.40 -44.03
CA ARG A 12 2.23 38.62 -43.11
C ARG A 12 0.96 38.10 -43.76
N ARG A 13 0.31 38.92 -44.60
CA ARG A 13 -0.88 38.51 -45.36
C ARG A 13 -0.56 37.42 -46.38
N LYS A 14 0.56 37.56 -47.10
CA LYS A 14 1.04 36.52 -48.05
C LYS A 14 1.38 35.23 -47.32
N ALA A 15 2.14 35.28 -46.24
CA ALA A 15 2.50 34.11 -45.43
C ALA A 15 1.25 33.38 -44.89
N ALA A 16 0.25 34.12 -44.41
CA ALA A 16 -1.02 33.53 -43.96
C ALA A 16 -1.82 32.88 -45.11
N ALA A 17 -1.83 33.49 -46.30
CA ALA A 17 -2.46 32.93 -47.48
C ALA A 17 -1.76 31.65 -47.95
N GLU A 18 -0.43 31.64 -47.98
CA GLU A 18 0.38 30.47 -48.32
C GLU A 18 0.22 29.35 -47.29
N ALA A 19 0.16 29.67 -46.00
CA ALA A 19 -0.10 28.68 -44.95
C ALA A 19 -1.47 28.01 -45.13
N LYS A 20 -2.52 28.80 -45.41
CA LYS A 20 -3.86 28.26 -45.72
C LYS A 20 -3.84 27.39 -46.99
N GLN A 21 -3.17 27.83 -48.05
CA GLN A 21 -3.02 27.02 -49.27
C GLN A 21 -2.28 25.71 -48.99
N LYS A 22 -1.21 25.72 -48.18
CA LYS A 22 -0.48 24.52 -47.78
C LYS A 22 -1.37 23.55 -46.98
N LEU A 23 -2.20 24.06 -46.07
CA LEU A 23 -3.16 23.24 -45.31
C LEU A 23 -4.21 22.61 -46.23
N LEU A 24 -4.77 23.37 -47.17
CA LEU A 24 -5.74 22.85 -48.14
C LEU A 24 -5.12 21.81 -49.07
N LYS A 25 -3.89 22.03 -49.55
CA LYS A 25 -3.15 21.05 -50.34
C LYS A 25 -2.89 19.77 -49.55
N LYS A 26 -2.47 19.89 -48.28
CA LYS A 26 -2.25 18.75 -47.38
C LYS A 26 -3.54 17.96 -47.12
N PHE A 27 -4.68 18.66 -46.98
CA PHE A 27 -5.98 18.02 -46.80
C PHE A 27 -6.42 17.30 -48.08
N ALA A 28 -6.26 17.93 -49.25
CA ALA A 28 -6.59 17.33 -50.54
C ALA A 28 -5.69 16.13 -50.89
N SER A 29 -4.42 16.16 -50.49
CA SER A 29 -3.47 15.05 -50.68
C SER A 29 -3.46 14.05 -49.52
N ALA A 30 -4.30 14.24 -48.50
CA ALA A 30 -4.35 13.31 -47.37
C ALA A 30 -4.95 11.97 -47.85
N PRO A 31 -4.41 10.84 -47.36
CA PRO A 31 -5.05 9.54 -47.52
C PRO A 31 -6.51 9.62 -47.06
N LYS A 32 -7.45 9.23 -47.92
CA LYS A 32 -8.86 9.14 -47.54
C LYS A 32 -9.06 7.94 -46.61
N ALA A 33 -10.20 7.89 -45.93
CA ALA A 33 -10.51 6.79 -45.01
C ALA A 33 -10.48 5.41 -45.70
N ASP A 34 -10.72 5.37 -47.01
CA ASP A 34 -10.71 4.14 -47.82
C ASP A 34 -9.32 3.77 -48.36
N ASP A 35 -8.25 4.50 -47.98
CA ASP A 35 -6.89 4.20 -48.39
C ASP A 35 -6.37 2.93 -47.68
N PRO A 36 -5.99 1.87 -48.42
CA PRO A 36 -5.52 0.62 -47.82
C PRO A 36 -4.27 0.80 -46.95
N GLU A 37 -3.41 1.77 -47.24
CA GLU A 37 -2.22 2.04 -46.41
C GLU A 37 -2.58 2.64 -45.05
N LEU A 38 -3.63 3.49 -45.00
CA LEU A 38 -4.13 4.05 -43.75
C LEU A 38 -4.80 2.97 -42.91
N ALA A 39 -5.60 2.11 -43.54
CA ALA A 39 -6.21 0.96 -42.88
C ALA A 39 -5.16 0.01 -42.27
N ALA A 40 -4.09 -0.29 -43.02
CA ALA A 40 -2.98 -1.10 -42.52
C ALA A 40 -2.27 -0.47 -41.31
N LYS A 41 -2.00 0.84 -41.36
CA LYS A 41 -1.38 1.58 -40.23
C LYS A 41 -2.28 1.62 -39.00
N LEU A 42 -3.60 1.74 -39.18
CA LEU A 42 -4.56 1.70 -38.08
C LEU A 42 -4.62 0.31 -37.46
N ALA A 43 -4.70 -0.75 -38.28
CA ALA A 43 -4.67 -2.14 -37.82
C ALA A 43 -3.38 -2.44 -37.04
N GLU A 44 -2.22 -1.99 -37.52
CA GLU A 44 -0.94 -2.16 -36.83
C GLU A 44 -0.92 -1.43 -35.46
N ARG A 45 -1.44 -0.19 -35.40
CA ARG A 45 -1.56 0.55 -34.14
C ARG A 45 -2.50 -0.13 -33.15
N GLN A 46 -3.64 -0.65 -33.64
CA GLN A 46 -4.60 -1.39 -32.82
C GLN A 46 -3.99 -2.69 -32.29
N ALA A 47 -3.28 -3.46 -33.13
CA ALA A 47 -2.58 -4.67 -32.71
C ALA A 47 -1.52 -4.37 -31.64
N ASN A 48 -0.74 -3.31 -31.84
CA ASN A 48 0.26 -2.86 -30.86
C ASN A 48 -0.38 -2.37 -29.54
N ALA A 49 -1.52 -1.69 -29.60
CA ALA A 49 -2.25 -1.27 -28.42
C ALA A 49 -2.80 -2.48 -27.65
N ALA A 50 -3.44 -3.43 -28.34
CA ALA A 50 -3.93 -4.67 -27.76
C ALA A 50 -2.80 -5.49 -27.11
N ALA A 51 -1.64 -5.63 -27.77
CA ALA A 51 -0.47 -6.30 -27.21
C ALA A 51 0.13 -5.57 -25.98
N ARG A 52 -0.01 -4.24 -25.90
CA ARG A 52 0.40 -3.47 -24.71
C ARG A 52 -0.60 -3.65 -23.58
N GLU A 53 -1.89 -3.66 -23.87
CA GLU A 53 -2.94 -3.88 -22.87
C GLU A 53 -2.87 -5.29 -22.29
N ALA A 54 -2.68 -6.32 -23.11
CA ALA A 54 -2.48 -7.70 -22.65
C ALA A 54 -1.30 -7.79 -21.66
N ARG A 55 -0.14 -7.22 -22.02
CA ARG A 55 1.03 -7.18 -21.13
C ARG A 55 0.80 -6.38 -19.85
N ARG A 56 -0.01 -5.31 -19.90
CA ARG A 56 -0.37 -4.56 -18.69
C ARG A 56 -1.26 -5.41 -17.79
N ALA A 57 -2.30 -6.01 -18.34
CA ALA A 57 -3.22 -6.87 -17.60
C ALA A 57 -2.50 -8.04 -16.91
N GLU A 58 -1.56 -8.70 -17.59
CA GLU A 58 -0.76 -9.78 -16.99
C GLU A 58 0.12 -9.27 -15.84
N ARG A 59 0.85 -8.17 -16.03
CA ARG A 59 1.67 -7.60 -14.95
C ARG A 59 0.83 -7.13 -13.78
N ASP A 60 -0.34 -6.54 -14.03
CA ASP A 60 -1.19 -6.02 -12.97
C ASP A 60 -1.79 -7.18 -12.15
N ARG A 61 -2.14 -8.30 -12.80
CA ARG A 61 -2.51 -9.55 -12.11
C ARG A 61 -1.38 -10.09 -11.24
N LEU A 62 -0.17 -10.23 -11.79
CA LEU A 62 0.99 -10.72 -11.03
C LEU A 62 1.31 -9.81 -9.83
N LYS A 63 1.24 -8.49 -10.01
CA LYS A 63 1.43 -7.53 -8.91
C LYS A 63 0.36 -7.65 -7.84
N GLN A 64 -0.89 -7.87 -8.22
CA GLN A 64 -1.98 -8.08 -7.26
C GLN A 64 -1.74 -9.35 -6.46
N GLU A 65 -1.41 -10.47 -7.12
CA GLU A 65 -1.09 -11.73 -6.46
C GLU A 65 0.13 -11.61 -5.52
N GLU A 66 1.19 -10.93 -5.93
CA GLU A 66 2.36 -10.69 -5.09
C GLU A 66 2.03 -9.81 -3.87
N ASN A 67 1.26 -8.74 -4.08
CA ASN A 67 0.84 -7.86 -2.98
C ASN A 67 -0.06 -8.60 -1.99
N GLU A 68 -0.99 -9.40 -2.47
CA GLU A 68 -1.84 -10.24 -1.61
C GLU A 68 -1.02 -11.23 -0.78
N ARG A 69 0.00 -11.86 -1.38
CA ARG A 69 0.93 -12.73 -0.64
C ARG A 69 1.71 -11.97 0.43
N GLN A 70 2.27 -10.80 0.09
CA GLN A 70 3.02 -9.98 1.03
C GLN A 70 2.15 -9.49 2.19
N LEU A 71 0.91 -9.08 1.91
CA LEU A 71 -0.06 -8.67 2.93
C LEU A 71 -0.45 -9.84 3.84
N ALA A 72 -0.68 -11.02 3.27
CA ALA A 72 -1.00 -12.22 4.05
C ALA A 72 0.19 -12.65 4.94
N GLU A 73 1.42 -12.60 4.42
CA GLU A 73 2.63 -12.91 5.19
C GLU A 73 2.84 -11.89 6.32
N ALA A 74 2.74 -10.59 6.01
CA ALA A 74 2.85 -9.54 7.01
C ALA A 74 1.79 -9.68 8.11
N ALA A 75 0.53 -9.97 7.74
CA ALA A 75 -0.54 -10.22 8.70
C ALA A 75 -0.30 -11.48 9.56
N ALA A 76 0.28 -12.53 8.98
CA ALA A 76 0.64 -13.73 9.74
C ALA A 76 1.77 -13.46 10.73
N LEU A 77 2.79 -12.70 10.33
CA LEU A 77 3.89 -12.29 11.21
C LEU A 77 3.42 -11.39 12.34
N THR A 78 2.56 -10.42 12.08
CA THR A 78 2.00 -9.56 13.13
C THR A 78 1.11 -10.35 14.08
N ALA A 79 0.26 -11.24 13.57
CA ALA A 79 -0.58 -12.10 14.41
C ALA A 79 0.26 -13.04 15.30
N ALA A 80 1.35 -13.61 14.77
CA ALA A 80 2.27 -14.44 15.54
C ALA A 80 2.97 -13.63 16.66
N ALA A 81 3.49 -12.45 16.33
CA ALA A 81 4.12 -11.56 17.31
C ALA A 81 3.13 -11.11 18.41
N GLU A 82 1.90 -10.77 18.05
CA GLU A 82 0.85 -10.43 19.02
C GLU A 82 0.47 -11.61 19.90
N ALA A 83 0.40 -12.82 19.34
CA ALA A 83 0.11 -14.03 20.10
C ALA A 83 1.22 -14.33 21.11
N GLU A 84 2.48 -14.19 20.71
CA GLU A 84 3.64 -14.36 21.59
C GLU A 84 3.64 -13.30 22.71
N GLN A 85 3.41 -12.03 22.38
CA GLN A 85 3.31 -10.96 23.38
C GLN A 85 2.18 -11.20 24.38
N LYS A 86 1.01 -11.67 23.92
CA LYS A 86 -0.12 -12.02 24.78
C LYS A 86 0.22 -13.24 25.67
N ALA A 87 0.88 -14.26 25.12
CA ALA A 87 1.32 -15.41 25.87
C ALA A 87 2.33 -15.01 26.97
N GLU A 88 3.29 -14.14 26.65
CA GLU A 88 4.25 -13.64 27.62
C GLU A 88 3.58 -12.79 28.71
N ALA A 89 2.69 -11.86 28.33
CA ALA A 89 1.96 -11.03 29.27
C ALA A 89 1.11 -11.87 30.24
N THR A 90 0.40 -12.87 29.72
CA THR A 90 -0.41 -13.78 30.55
C THR A 90 0.45 -14.66 31.46
N ALA A 91 1.60 -15.15 30.99
CA ALA A 91 2.54 -15.90 31.82
C ALA A 91 3.13 -15.04 32.96
N ARG A 92 3.46 -13.77 32.68
CA ARG A 92 3.93 -12.81 33.69
C ARG A 92 2.84 -12.55 34.73
N GLU A 93 1.61 -12.29 34.29
CA GLU A 93 0.48 -12.06 35.19
C GLU A 93 0.18 -13.28 36.07
N GLN A 94 0.22 -14.50 35.51
CA GLN A 94 0.07 -15.73 36.27
C GLN A 94 1.19 -15.90 37.31
N ALA A 95 2.45 -15.67 36.91
CA ALA A 95 3.58 -15.75 37.83
C ALA A 95 3.47 -14.73 38.98
N GLU A 96 2.96 -13.53 38.72
CA GLU A 96 2.71 -12.53 39.77
C GLU A 96 1.58 -12.96 40.71
N ARG A 97 0.46 -13.44 40.15
CA ARG A 97 -0.67 -13.97 40.95
C ARG A 97 -0.22 -15.13 41.83
N ASP A 98 0.59 -16.03 41.30
CA ASP A 98 1.13 -17.17 42.05
C ASP A 98 2.04 -16.72 43.20
N ARG A 99 2.91 -15.72 42.96
CA ARG A 99 3.75 -15.12 44.01
C ARG A 99 2.91 -14.50 45.11
N ILE A 100 1.90 -13.70 44.75
CA ILE A 100 0.98 -13.08 45.72
C ILE A 100 0.26 -14.16 46.51
N SER A 101 -0.26 -15.20 45.85
CA SER A 101 -0.96 -16.29 46.52
C SER A 101 -0.07 -17.02 47.53
N ARG A 102 1.21 -17.25 47.21
CA ARG A 102 2.17 -17.86 48.14
C ARG A 102 2.44 -16.97 49.34
N VAL A 103 2.65 -15.67 49.12
CA VAL A 103 2.86 -14.71 50.23
C VAL A 103 1.65 -14.69 51.16
N VAL A 104 0.43 -14.65 50.62
CA VAL A 104 -0.80 -14.68 51.42
C VAL A 104 -0.94 -15.98 52.20
N ALA A 105 -0.60 -17.13 51.60
CA ALA A 105 -0.61 -18.41 52.29
C ALA A 105 0.41 -18.46 53.44
N ASP A 106 1.66 -18.05 53.18
CA ASP A 106 2.72 -17.99 54.19
C ASP A 106 2.34 -17.06 55.36
N GLU A 107 1.71 -15.91 55.08
CA GLU A 107 1.22 -14.98 56.09
C GLU A 107 0.08 -15.58 56.93
N ALA A 108 -0.85 -16.30 56.29
CA ALA A 108 -1.92 -17.01 56.96
C ALA A 108 -1.38 -18.11 57.88
N GLU A 109 -0.38 -18.88 57.44
CA GLU A 109 0.29 -19.89 58.27
C GLU A 109 1.00 -19.27 59.47
N ARG A 110 1.78 -18.20 59.27
CA ARG A 110 2.44 -17.48 60.37
C ARG A 110 1.43 -16.93 61.37
N LYS A 111 0.28 -16.43 60.91
CA LYS A 111 -0.80 -15.97 61.79
C LYS A 111 -1.39 -17.13 62.59
N ALA A 112 -1.72 -18.25 61.93
CA ALA A 112 -2.25 -19.43 62.60
C ALA A 112 -1.28 -19.99 63.65
N GLU A 113 0.04 -19.96 63.38
CA GLU A 113 1.06 -20.36 64.34
C GLU A 113 1.12 -19.40 65.55
N ARG A 114 1.09 -18.08 65.31
CA ARG A 114 1.02 -17.08 66.38
C ARG A 114 -0.21 -17.28 67.26
N ASP A 115 -1.37 -17.51 66.64
CA ASP A 115 -2.63 -17.73 67.35
C ASP A 115 -2.59 -19.02 68.19
N ARG A 116 -2.01 -20.10 67.65
CA ARG A 116 -1.74 -21.34 68.43
C ARG A 116 -0.84 -21.08 69.64
N ARG A 117 0.27 -20.35 69.46
CA ARG A 117 1.19 -20.01 70.56
C ARG A 117 0.49 -19.15 71.63
N TYR A 118 -0.31 -18.18 71.21
CA TYR A 118 -1.07 -17.33 72.12
C TYR A 118 -2.10 -18.13 72.92
N ALA A 119 -2.84 -19.02 72.26
CA ALA A 119 -3.79 -19.93 72.92
C ALA A 119 -3.08 -20.84 73.94
N ALA A 120 -1.95 -21.44 73.58
CA ALA A 120 -1.15 -22.28 74.48
C ALA A 120 -0.62 -21.50 75.70
N ARG A 121 -0.15 -20.26 75.50
CA ARG A 121 0.28 -19.39 76.61
C ARG A 121 -0.87 -19.07 77.55
N LYS A 122 -2.03 -18.71 77.00
CA LYS A 122 -3.24 -18.39 77.78
C LYS A 122 -3.72 -19.59 78.59
N ALA A 123 -3.64 -20.79 78.03
CA ALA A 123 -4.00 -22.03 78.72
C ALA A 123 -3.08 -22.37 79.91
N ARG A 124 -1.81 -21.93 79.89
CA ARG A 124 -0.86 -22.11 81.01
C ARG A 124 -1.02 -21.08 82.13
N GLN A 125 -1.63 -19.94 81.84
CA GLN A 125 -1.87 -18.87 82.83
C GLN A 125 -3.20 -19.03 83.57
N ARG A 126 -4.06 -19.94 83.10
CA ARG A 126 -5.22 -20.43 83.84
C ARG A 126 -4.80 -21.62 84.68
#